data_AF-A0A415BVL1-F1
#
_entry.id   AF-A0A415BVL1-F1
#
_cell.length_a   1.000
_cell.length_b   1.000
_cell.length_c   1.000
_cell.angle_alpha   90.00
_cell.angle_beta   90.00
_cell.angle_gamma   90.00
#
_symmetry.space_group_name_H-M   'P 1'
#
loop_
_entity.id
_entity.type
_entity.pdbx_description
1 polymer ?
#
loop_
_entity_poly.entity_id
_entity_poly.type
_entity_poly.pdbx_seq_one_letter_code
_entity_poly.pdbx_strand_id
1 'polypeptide(L)' 'MKDILQERFFQLLLECSQRKVSVTEFTEAIEELATHLADFCFNEQDYSVLLRYFSFGLHRLKSYRVRFEQEKNALLAFN' A
#
# COMPACT_ATOMS: atom_id res chain seq x y z
N MET A 1 8.37 -11.51 8.31
CA MET A 1 7.76 -11.57 6.95
C MET A 1 7.09 -12.92 6.65
N LYS A 2 7.62 -14.07 7.10
CA LYS A 2 6.92 -15.36 6.97
C LYS A 2 5.58 -15.39 7.72
N ASP A 3 5.48 -14.74 8.88
CA ASP A 3 4.25 -14.72 9.68
C ASP A 3 3.11 -13.93 9.01
N ILE A 4 3.42 -12.79 8.36
CA ILE A 4 2.40 -11.97 7.68
C ILE A 4 1.74 -12.71 6.51
N LEU A 5 2.48 -13.56 5.79
CA LEU A 5 1.93 -14.33 4.67
C LEU A 5 1.04 -15.49 5.13
N GLN A 6 1.06 -15.84 6.42
CA GLN A 6 0.17 -16.84 7.01
C GLN A 6 -1.16 -16.23 7.48
N GLU A 7 -1.29 -14.90 7.46
CA GLU A 7 -2.52 -14.21 7.85
C GLU A 7 -3.71 -14.61 6.97
N ARG A 8 -4.87 -14.68 7.62
CA ARG A 8 -6.15 -15.10 7.03
C ARG A 8 -6.49 -14.31 5.78
N PHE A 9 -6.12 -13.02 5.72
CA PHE A 9 -6.31 -12.19 4.53
C PHE A 9 -5.64 -12.77 3.26
N PHE A 10 -4.38 -13.20 3.35
CA PHE A 10 -3.66 -13.73 2.19
C PHE A 10 -4.15 -15.13 1.80
N GLN A 11 -4.59 -15.93 2.79
CA GLN A 11 -5.26 -17.20 2.54
C GLN A 11 -6.57 -17.00 1.78
N LEU A 12 -7.39 -16.02 2.17
CA LEU A 12 -8.64 -15.70 1.48
C LEU A 12 -8.40 -15.20 0.04
N LEU A 13 -7.34 -14.43 -0.21
CA LEU A 13 -6.96 -14.02 -1.57
C LEU A 13 -6.60 -15.22 -2.48
N LEU A 14 -5.93 -16.24 -1.93
CA LEU A 14 -5.64 -17.49 -2.65
C LEU A 14 -6.92 -18.29 -2.93
N GLU A 15 -7.84 -18.30 -1.96
CA GLU A 15 -9.11 -19.00 -2.06
C GLU A 15 -10.11 -18.35 -3.02
N CYS A 16 -9.98 -17.06 -3.32
CA CYS A 16 -10.82 -16.36 -4.31
C CYS A 16 -10.79 -17.00 -5.70
N SER A 17 -9.73 -17.73 -6.05
CA SER A 17 -9.66 -18.50 -7.29
C SER A 17 -10.53 -19.76 -7.28
N GLN A 18 -10.87 -20.28 -6.10
CA GLN A 18 -11.57 -21.57 -5.92
C GLN A 18 -13.00 -21.41 -5.39
N ARG A 19 -13.26 -20.39 -4.56
CA ARG A 19 -14.58 -20.12 -3.99
C ARG A 19 -14.88 -18.64 -3.96
N LYS A 20 -16.18 -18.32 -3.96
CA LYS A 20 -16.65 -16.95 -3.79
C LYS A 20 -16.59 -16.59 -2.30
N VAL A 21 -15.58 -15.84 -1.93
CA VAL A 21 -15.41 -15.30 -0.57
C VAL A 21 -16.36 -14.12 -0.37
N SER A 22 -16.98 -14.04 0.80
CA SER A 22 -17.90 -12.95 1.13
C SER A 22 -17.17 -11.65 1.45
N VAL A 23 -17.86 -10.52 1.27
CA VAL A 23 -17.32 -9.20 1.63
C VAL A 23 -17.06 -9.12 3.14
N THR A 24 -17.93 -9.72 3.95
CA THR A 24 -17.80 -9.75 5.42
C THR A 24 -16.57 -10.52 5.88
N GLU A 25 -16.28 -11.68 5.28
CA GLU A 25 -15.04 -12.44 5.58
C GLU A 25 -13.79 -11.63 5.23
N PHE A 26 -13.83 -10.86 4.14
CA PHE A 26 -12.73 -9.96 3.78
C PHE A 26 -12.59 -8.79 4.74
N THR A 27 -13.69 -8.18 5.17
CA THR A 27 -13.67 -7.07 6.13
C THR A 27 -13.05 -7.52 7.45
N GLU A 28 -13.47 -8.66 8.00
CA GLU A 28 -12.90 -9.22 9.23
C GLU A 28 -11.40 -9.54 9.08
N ALA A 29 -11.00 -10.16 7.97
CA ALA A 29 -9.60 -10.50 7.74
C ALA A 29 -8.70 -9.26 7.55
N ILE A 30 -9.24 -8.15 7.03
CA ILE A 30 -8.53 -6.87 6.95
C ILE A 30 -8.36 -6.23 8.33
N GLU A 31 -9.37 -6.32 9.21
CA GLU A 31 -9.28 -5.82 10.58
C GLU A 31 -8.27 -6.61 11.42
N GLU A 32 -8.25 -7.94 11.28
CA GLU A 32 -7.24 -8.81 11.90
C GLU A 32 -5.82 -8.46 11.40
N LEU A 33 -5.64 -8.31 10.09
CA LEU A 33 -4.36 -7.91 9.50
C LEU A 33 -3.91 -6.53 9.99
N ALA A 34 -4.82 -5.57 10.11
CA ALA A 34 -4.50 -4.23 10.61
C ALA A 34 -4.03 -4.26 12.07
N THR A 35 -4.64 -5.11 12.90
CA THR A 35 -4.25 -5.31 14.31
C THR A 35 -2.87 -5.95 14.43
N HIS A 36 -2.62 -7.02 13.68
CA HIS A 36 -1.29 -7.65 13.65
C HIS A 36 -0.21 -6.73 13.09
N LEU A 37 -0.53 -5.90 12.08
CA LEU A 37 0.41 -4.90 11.58
C LEU A 37 0.66 -3.79 12.60
N ALA A 38 -0.35 -3.35 13.36
CA ALA A 38 -0.17 -2.39 14.43
C ALA A 38 0.76 -2.96 15.52
N ASP A 39 0.52 -4.19 15.97
CA ASP A 39 1.35 -4.91 16.96
C ASP A 39 2.78 -5.15 16.46
N PHE A 40 2.95 -5.49 15.17
CA PHE A 40 4.26 -5.61 14.54
C PHE A 40 4.97 -4.25 14.44
N CYS A 41 4.23 -3.19 14.16
CA CYS A 41 4.76 -1.83 14.03
C CYS A 41 5.13 -1.19 15.37
N PHE A 42 4.69 -1.75 16.51
CA PHE A 42 5.14 -1.31 17.84
C PHE A 42 6.63 -1.59 18.12
N ASN A 43 7.32 -2.34 17.25
CA ASN A 43 8.78 -2.30 17.18
C ASN A 43 9.20 -1.03 16.41
N GLU A 44 9.07 0.14 17.07
CA GLU A 44 9.17 1.53 16.55
C GLU A 44 10.17 1.80 15.41
N GLN A 45 11.26 1.03 15.34
CA GLN A 45 12.26 1.14 14.28
C GLN A 45 11.72 0.80 12.88
N ASP A 46 10.91 -0.24 12.73
CA ASP A 46 10.47 -0.70 11.39
C ASP A 46 9.42 0.24 10.78
N TYR A 47 8.58 0.87 11.61
CA TYR A 47 7.60 1.86 11.16
C TYR A 47 8.29 3.11 10.62
N SER A 48 9.36 3.58 11.27
CA SER A 48 10.14 4.74 10.81
C SER A 48 10.75 4.54 9.42
N VAL A 49 11.18 3.30 9.12
CA VAL A 49 11.75 2.93 7.83
C VAL A 49 10.68 2.93 6.75
N LEU A 50 9.53 2.30 7.02
CA LEU A 50 8.40 2.27 6.08
C LEU A 50 7.87 3.68 5.80
N LEU A 51 7.70 4.50 6.84
CA LEU A 51 7.23 5.88 6.72
C LEU A 51 8.20 6.72 5.89
N ARG A 52 9.51 6.50 6.04
CA ARG A 52 10.55 7.17 5.24
C ARG A 52 10.46 6.80 3.76
N TYR A 53 10.30 5.52 3.44
CA TYR A 53 10.14 5.08 2.05
C TYR A 53 8.83 5.59 1.42
N PHE A 54 7.74 5.57 2.18
CA PHE A 54 6.46 6.10 1.74
C PHE A 54 6.55 7.61 1.45
N SER A 55 7.14 8.37 2.37
CA SER A 55 7.40 9.81 2.20
C SER A 55 8.24 10.10 0.97
N PHE A 56 9.28 9.30 0.73
CA PHE A 56 10.14 9.45 -0.44
C PHE A 56 9.40 9.14 -1.76
N GLY A 57 8.59 8.09 -1.78
CA GLY A 57 7.73 7.76 -2.92
C GLY A 57 6.75 8.88 -3.26
N LEU A 58 6.08 9.42 -2.23
CA LEU A 58 5.13 10.53 -2.37
C LEU A 58 5.81 11.80 -2.89
N HIS A 59 7.01 12.12 -2.41
CA HIS A 59 7.78 13.26 -2.89
C HIS A 59 8.14 13.13 -4.38
N ARG A 60 8.57 11.95 -4.82
CA ARG A 60 8.86 11.70 -6.24
C ARG A 60 7.61 11.84 -7.11
N LEU A 61 6.47 11.31 -6.67
CA LEU A 61 5.20 11.48 -7.39
C LEU A 61 4.80 12.96 -7.54
N LYS A 62 4.95 13.75 -6.47
CA LYS A 62 4.73 15.21 -6.53
C LYS A 62 5.67 15.88 -7.53
N SER A 63 6.95 15.51 -7.51
CA SER A 63 7.94 16.04 -8.45
C SER A 63 7.62 15.67 -9.90
N TYR A 64 7.20 14.42 -10.17
CA TYR A 64 6.80 13.99 -11.50
C TYR A 64 5.59 14.76 -12.00
N ARG A 65 4.58 14.97 -11.15
CA ARG A 65 3.41 15.78 -11.50
C ARG A 65 3.83 17.20 -11.91
N VAL A 66 4.70 17.85 -11.14
CA VAL A 66 5.18 19.20 -11.46
C VAL A 66 5.93 19.22 -12.79
N ARG A 67 6.84 18.26 -13.01
CA ARG A 67 7.59 18.15 -14.27
C ARG A 67 6.66 17.92 -15.46
N PHE A 68 5.68 17.03 -15.33
CA PHE A 68 4.71 16.74 -16.38
C PHE A 68 3.89 17.98 -16.76
N GLU A 69 3.40 18.74 -15.77
CA GLU A 69 2.68 20.00 -16.03
C GLU A 69 3.57 21.04 -16.72
N GLN A 70 4.84 21.14 -16.34
CA GLN A 70 5.80 22.04 -17.00
C GLN A 70 6.06 21.66 -18.46
N GLU A 71 6.31 20.38 -18.73
CA GLU A 71 6.53 19.87 -20.09
C GLU A 71 5.30 20.09 -20.98
N LYS A 72 4.09 19.83 -20.44
CA LYS A 72 2.83 20.10 -21.14
C LYS A 72 2.67 21.59 -21.49
N ASN A 73 2.94 22.48 -20.53
CA ASN A 73 2.84 23.93 -20.75
C ASN A 73 3.88 24.44 -21.76
N ALA A 74 5.10 23.87 -21.76
CA ALA A 74 6.12 24.19 -22.75
C ALA A 74 5.67 23.76 -24.15
N LEU A 75 5.15 22.54 -24.32
CA LEU A 75 4.62 22.06 -25.60
C LEU A 75 3.47 22.93 -26.14
N LEU A 76 2.62 23.46 -25.26
CA LEU A 76 1.57 24.40 -25.64
C LEU A 76 2.09 25.80 -26.03
N ALA A 77 3.25 26.21 -25.51
CA ALA A 77 3.84 27.52 -25.82
C ALA A 77 4.60 27.53 -27.17
N PHE A 78 4.90 26.37 -27.75
CA PHE A 78 5.56 26.22 -29.05
C PHE A 78 4.60 25.88 -30.21
N ASN A 79 3.29 25.80 -29.94
CA ASN A 79 2.22 25.74 -30.96
C ASN A 79 1.57 27.12 -31.12
#